data_AF-A0A949NBM1-F1
#
_entry.id   AF-A0A949NBM1-F1
#
_cell.length_a   1.000
_cell.length_b   1.000
_cell.length_c   1.000
_cell.angle_alpha   90.00
_cell.angle_beta   90.00
_cell.angle_gamma   90.00
#
_symmetry.space_group_name_H-M   'P 1'
#
loop_
_entity.id
_entity.type
_entity.pdbx_description
1 polymer ?
#
loop_
_entity_poly.entity_id
_entity_poly.type
_entity_poly.pdbx_seq_one_letter_code
_entity_poly.pdbx_strand_id
1 'polypeptide(L)'
;MKTTLNVRDDLYRKAKARAALQGKTLGRFLEESLERMLRDNPPDIESWSEWAQNLPTLSRSAVRDLEQAVAAPNFRAVDPEMWQ
;
A
#
# COMPACT_ATOMS: atom_id res chain seq x y z
N MET A 1 3.23 -11.17 -18.84
CA MET A 1 2.47 -10.44 -19.88
C MET A 1 3.47 -9.63 -20.71
N LYS A 2 3.28 -9.48 -22.03
CA LYS A 2 4.16 -8.64 -22.86
C LYS A 2 3.56 -7.24 -22.98
N THR A 3 4.32 -6.24 -22.55
CA THR A 3 3.90 -4.83 -22.57
C THR A 3 4.92 -4.01 -23.35
N THR A 4 4.44 -3.11 -24.21
CA THR A 4 5.29 -2.16 -24.94
C THR A 4 5.24 -0.82 -24.23
N LEU A 5 6.40 -0.25 -23.92
CA LEU A 5 6.56 1.04 -23.25
C LEU A 5 7.35 1.99 -24.15
N ASN A 6 6.91 3.24 -24.25
CA ASN A 6 7.68 4.29 -24.92
C ASN A 6 8.67 4.90 -23.92
N VAL A 7 9.96 4.84 -24.25
CA VAL A 7 11.05 5.33 -23.40
C VAL A 7 11.94 6.25 -24.22
N ARG A 8 12.42 7.34 -23.64
CA ARG A 8 13.40 8.21 -24.31
C ARG A 8 14.67 7.42 -24.64
N ASP A 9 15.25 7.68 -25.83
CA ASP A 9 16.43 6.95 -26.31
C ASP A 9 17.64 7.09 -25.37
N ASP A 10 17.86 8.30 -24.83
CA ASP A 10 18.97 8.56 -23.92
C ASP A 10 18.88 7.72 -22.63
N LEU A 11 17.66 7.57 -22.10
CA LEU A 11 17.39 6.76 -20.93
C LEU A 11 17.51 5.26 -21.25
N TYR A 12 16.99 4.84 -22.41
CA TYR A 12 17.10 3.46 -22.88
C TYR A 12 18.56 3.00 -22.99
N ARG A 13 19.44 3.83 -23.58
CA ARG A 13 20.87 3.52 -23.70
C ARG A 13 21.54 3.37 -22.34
N LYS A 14 21.26 4.27 -21.41
CA LYS A 14 21.80 4.22 -20.04
C LYS A 14 21.32 2.96 -19.30
N ALA A 15 20.03 2.65 -19.40
CA ALA A 15 19.46 1.46 -18.79
C ALA A 15 20.08 0.17 -19.36
N LYS A 16 20.23 0.10 -20.69
CA LYS A 16 20.86 -1.05 -21.37
C LYS A 16 22.32 -1.25 -20.95
N ALA A 17 23.10 -0.17 -20.90
CA ALA A 17 24.49 -0.23 -20.45
C ALA A 17 24.58 -0.71 -18.99
N ARG A 18 23.71 -0.20 -18.11
CA ARG A 18 23.69 -0.60 -16.69
C ARG A 18 23.22 -2.04 -16.49
N ALA A 19 22.25 -2.51 -17.27
CA ALA A 19 21.83 -3.91 -17.26
C ALA A 19 22.98 -4.84 -17.67
N ALA A 20 23.72 -4.48 -18.73
CA ALA A 20 24.88 -5.24 -19.19
C ALA A 20 26.00 -5.31 -18.14
N LEU A 21 26.30 -4.20 -17.46
CA LEU A 21 27.28 -4.17 -16.36
C LEU A 21 26.89 -5.08 -15.19
N GLN A 22 25.60 -5.33 -14.99
CA GLN A 22 25.09 -6.23 -13.96
C GLN A 22 24.90 -7.68 -14.45
N GLY A 23 25.23 -7.97 -15.72
CA GLY A 23 25.00 -9.28 -16.34
C GLY A 23 23.52 -9.65 -16.48
N LYS A 24 22.62 -8.66 -16.56
CA LYS A 24 21.16 -8.86 -16.63
C LYS A 24 20.61 -8.46 -17.99
N THR A 25 19.50 -9.06 -18.39
CA THR A 25 18.70 -8.57 -19.52
C THR A 25 18.06 -7.24 -19.15
N LEU A 26 17.78 -6.40 -20.16
CA LEU A 26 17.12 -5.11 -19.93
C LEU A 26 15.75 -5.28 -19.28
N GLY A 27 14.97 -6.28 -19.70
CA GLY A 27 13.64 -6.55 -19.13
C GLY A 27 13.73 -6.82 -17.62
N ARG A 28 14.61 -7.75 -17.22
CA ARG A 28 14.83 -8.07 -15.80
C ARG A 28 15.31 -6.86 -15.00
N PHE A 29 16.23 -6.09 -15.57
CA PHE A 29 16.72 -4.87 -14.92
C PHE A 29 15.60 -3.85 -14.67
N LEU A 30 14.69 -3.68 -15.64
CA LEU A 30 13.54 -2.78 -15.51
C LEU A 30 12.53 -3.28 -14.48
N GLU A 31 12.21 -4.58 -14.49
CA GLU A 31 11.30 -5.20 -13.53
C GLU A 31 11.80 -5.02 -12.08
N GLU A 32 13.05 -5.40 -11.82
CA GLU A 32 13.65 -5.26 -10.49
C GLU A 32 13.73 -3.79 -10.04
N SER A 33 13.97 -2.86 -10.98
CA SER A 33 14.00 -1.43 -10.69
C SER A 33 12.61 -0.90 -10.32
N LEU A 34 11.56 -1.35 -11.01
CA LEU A 34 10.17 -1.00 -10.72
C LEU A 34 9.74 -1.57 -9.37
N GLU A 35 10.06 -2.83 -9.09
CA GLU A 35 9.77 -3.46 -7.80
C GLU A 35 10.43 -2.72 -6.64
N ARG A 36 11.70 -2.31 -6.79
CA ARG A 36 12.38 -1.50 -5.79
C ARG A 36 11.70 -0.15 -5.61
N MET A 37 11.37 0.54 -6.69
CA MET A 37 10.73 1.86 -6.62
C MET A 37 9.37 1.81 -5.91
N LEU A 38 8.56 0.78 -6.17
CA LEU A 38 7.26 0.59 -5.52
C LEU A 38 7.38 0.18 -4.05
N ARG A 39 8.45 -0.53 -3.69
CA ARG A 39 8.73 -0.89 -2.31
C ARG A 39 9.20 0.31 -1.49
N ASP A 40 10.08 1.12 -2.09
CA ASP A 40 10.72 2.25 -1.40
C ASP A 40 9.81 3.49 -1.34
N ASN A 41 8.86 3.60 -2.28
CA ASN A 41 7.77 4.57 -2.24
C ASN A 41 6.45 3.79 -2.13
N PRO A 42 6.09 3.28 -0.93
CA PRO A 42 4.74 2.80 -0.73
C PRO A 42 3.77 3.92 -1.14
N PRO A 43 2.63 3.61 -1.77
CA PRO A 43 1.62 4.61 -2.04
C PRO A 43 1.35 5.36 -0.74
N ASP A 44 1.33 6.69 -0.83
CA ASP A 44 0.95 7.54 0.29
C ASP A 44 -0.46 7.09 0.67
N ILE A 45 -0.56 6.26 1.71
CA ILE A 45 -1.84 5.90 2.29
C ILE A 45 -2.32 7.23 2.82
N GLU A 46 -3.26 7.86 2.09
CA GLU A 46 -3.92 9.11 2.44
C GLU A 46 -3.92 9.22 3.95
N SER A 47 -3.21 10.25 4.42
CA SER A 47 -2.82 10.42 5.80
C SER A 47 -3.97 9.98 6.71
N TRP A 48 -3.71 9.14 7.70
CA TRP A 48 -4.73 8.79 8.71
C TRP A 48 -5.44 10.03 9.27
N SER A 49 -4.82 11.20 9.17
CA SER A 49 -5.43 12.50 9.46
C SER A 49 -6.55 12.93 8.51
N GLU A 50 -6.50 12.67 7.20
CA GLU A 50 -7.59 12.97 6.25
C GLU A 50 -8.78 12.04 6.46
N TRP A 51 -8.52 10.76 6.71
CA TRP A 51 -9.55 9.81 7.12
C TRP A 51 -10.21 10.24 8.45
N ALA A 52 -9.40 10.60 9.46
CA ALA A 52 -9.90 11.07 10.75
C ALA A 52 -10.68 12.38 10.68
N GLN A 53 -10.30 13.30 9.77
CA GLN A 53 -11.01 14.55 9.53
C GLN A 53 -12.39 14.34 8.91
N ASN A 54 -12.57 13.26 8.15
CA ASN A 54 -13.84 12.89 7.53
C ASN A 54 -14.72 11.99 8.40
N LEU A 55 -14.29 11.68 9.64
CA LEU A 55 -15.11 10.88 10.54
C LEU A 55 -16.34 11.70 11.01
N PRO A 56 -17.56 11.14 10.88
CA PRO A 56 -18.75 11.80 11.38
C PRO A 56 -18.62 11.98 12.90
N THR A 57 -18.92 13.18 13.37
CA THR A 57 -18.88 13.49 14.80
C THR A 57 -19.99 12.70 15.50
N LEU A 58 -19.61 11.70 16.30
CA LEU A 58 -20.58 10.90 17.05
C LEU A 58 -21.21 11.75 18.15
N SER A 59 -22.53 11.71 18.24
CA SER A 59 -23.24 12.36 19.35
C SER A 59 -22.93 11.66 20.67
N ARG A 60 -23.01 12.40 21.79
CA ARG A 60 -22.80 11.81 23.13
C ARG A 60 -23.80 10.68 23.47
N SER A 61 -24.93 10.59 22.77
CA SER A 61 -25.87 9.48 22.91
C SER A 61 -25.38 8.26 22.13
N ALA A 62 -24.92 8.43 20.89
CA ALA A 62 -24.37 7.35 20.08
C ALA A 62 -23.14 6.68 20.75
N VAL A 63 -22.32 7.48 21.44
CA VAL A 63 -21.19 6.93 22.23
C VAL A 63 -21.69 6.05 23.37
N ARG A 64 -22.72 6.48 24.11
CA ARG A 64 -23.30 5.69 25.21
C ARG A 64 -23.98 4.41 24.72
N ASP A 65 -24.71 4.51 23.62
CA ASP A 65 -25.37 3.35 23.01
C ASP A 65 -24.34 2.31 22.54
N LEU A 66 -23.20 2.77 22.01
CA LEU A 66 -22.09 1.92 21.60
C LEU A 66 -21.36 1.29 22.79
N GLU A 67 -21.09 2.04 23.87
CA GLU A 67 -20.54 1.50 25.11
C GLU A 67 -21.46 0.42 25.70
N GLN A 68 -22.77 0.64 25.68
CA GLN A 68 -23.74 -0.32 26.16
C GLN A 68 -23.80 -1.58 25.29
N ALA A 69 -23.68 -1.44 23.96
CA ALA A 69 -23.64 -2.56 23.02
C ALA A 69 -22.36 -3.40 23.15
N VAL A 70 -21.21 -2.75 23.41
CA VAL A 70 -19.92 -3.44 23.64
C VAL A 70 -19.88 -4.13 25.01
N ALA A 71 -20.51 -3.53 26.03
CA ALA A 71 -20.65 -4.14 27.35
C ALA A 71 -21.75 -5.22 27.42
N ALA A 72 -22.51 -5.42 26.33
CA ALA A 72 -23.59 -6.38 26.30
C ALA A 72 -23.04 -7.83 26.34
N PRO A 73 -23.73 -8.77 27.01
CA PRO A 73 -23.25 -10.14 27.21
C PRO A 73 -23.04 -10.94 25.91
N ASN A 74 -23.60 -10.48 24.80
CA ASN A 74 -23.51 -11.06 23.48
C ASN A 74 -22.34 -10.50 22.65
N PHE A 75 -21.66 -9.46 23.13
CA PHE A 75 -20.46 -8.94 22.47
C PHE A 75 -19.25 -9.77 22.87
N ARG A 76 -18.85 -10.69 21.98
CA ARG A 76 -17.70 -11.57 22.22
C ARG A 76 -16.42 -10.90 21.72
N ALA A 77 -15.43 -10.76 22.59
CA ALA A 77 -14.07 -10.40 22.18
C ALA A 77 -13.54 -11.49 21.23
N VAL A 78 -13.03 -11.09 20.06
CA VAL A 78 -12.49 -12.05 19.11
C VAL A 78 -11.15 -12.55 19.63
N ASP A 79 -11.03 -13.86 19.82
CA ASP A 79 -9.79 -14.49 20.26
C ASP A 79 -8.69 -14.26 19.20
N PRO A 80 -7.44 -13.91 19.60
CA PRO A 80 -6.35 -13.62 18.66
C PRO A 80 -6.05 -14.75 17.66
N GLU A 81 -6.36 -15.99 18.03
CA GLU A 81 -6.18 -17.18 17.18
C GLU A 81 -7.20 -17.26 16.03
N MET A 82 -8.31 -16.52 16.09
CA MET A 82 -9.33 -16.46 15.02
C MET A 82 -8.90 -15.57 13.84
N TRP A 83 -7.78 -14.86 13.97
CA TRP A 83 -7.24 -13.94 12.96
C TRP A 83 -6.02 -14.49 12.20
N GLN A 84 -5.56 -15.70 12.53
CA GLN A 84 -4.51 -16.43 11.79
C GLN A 84 -5.09 -17.04 10.52
#